data_AF-A0A2G6G027-F1
#
_entry.id   AF-A0A2G6G027-F1
#
_cell.length_a   1.000
_cell.length_b   1.000
_cell.length_c   1.000
_cell.angle_alpha   90.00
_cell.angle_beta   90.00
_cell.angle_gamma   90.00
#
_symmetry.space_group_name_H-M   'P 1'
#
loop_
_entity.id
_entity.type
_entity.pdbx_description
1 polymer ?
#
loop_
_entity_poly.entity_id
_entity_poly.type
_entity_poly.pdbx_seq_one_letter_code
_entity_poly.pdbx_strand_id
1 'polypeptide(L)'
;MSNVHEKRQKLPLGQRARSVPCKRPFVVAVLATVVFYLGLVCFLTCAVVFAISPPEQVRSPAYAMIGMLPVCALLWAIAYFKLRKATCPLCKSTPFLDNLACKHQKSFRVKPFNYGTTAILNVVCCQRWRCMYCGTPFDLLKPKKESGYVAYRDHRGLVEAKK
;
A
#
# COMPACT_ATOMS: atom_id res chain seq x y z
N MET A 1 15.06 27.07 -14.29
CA MET A 1 14.02 26.16 -14.83
C MET A 1 14.69 24.82 -15.14
N SER A 2 14.75 23.92 -14.16
CA SER A 2 15.50 22.67 -14.29
C SER A 2 14.64 21.59 -14.95
N ASN A 3 15.12 21.10 -16.08
CA ASN A 3 14.64 19.93 -16.82
C ASN A 3 14.31 18.78 -15.87
N VAL A 4 13.02 18.59 -15.59
CA VAL A 4 12.47 17.39 -14.95
C VAL A 4 12.55 16.30 -16.01
N HIS A 5 13.74 15.70 -16.13
CA HIS A 5 13.96 14.54 -16.96
C HIS A 5 12.96 13.44 -16.57
N GLU A 6 11.96 13.30 -17.43
CA GLU A 6 11.05 12.18 -17.57
C GLU A 6 11.85 10.92 -17.95
N LYS A 7 12.71 10.46 -17.04
CA LYS A 7 13.18 9.09 -17.06
C LYS A 7 11.98 8.25 -16.63
N ARG A 8 11.14 7.86 -17.60
CA ARG A 8 10.42 6.58 -17.54
C ARG A 8 11.46 5.52 -17.19
N GLN A 9 11.63 5.27 -15.89
CA GLN A 9 12.45 4.17 -15.41
C GLN A 9 11.77 2.90 -15.92
N LYS A 10 12.26 2.41 -17.07
CA LYS A 10 12.16 1.00 -17.43
C LYS A 10 12.69 0.27 -16.20
N LEU A 11 11.78 -0.28 -15.40
CA LEU A 11 12.12 -1.01 -14.18
C LEU A 11 13.19 -2.01 -14.56
N PRO A 12 14.41 -1.95 -13.98
CA PRO A 12 15.45 -2.88 -14.34
C PRO A 12 14.91 -4.29 -14.10
N LEU A 13 15.02 -5.13 -15.13
CA LEU A 13 14.65 -6.55 -15.22
C LEU A 13 15.27 -7.46 -14.12
N GLY A 14 15.93 -6.89 -13.11
CA GLY A 14 16.87 -7.59 -12.23
C GLY A 14 16.31 -8.20 -10.95
N GLN A 15 15.04 -8.03 -10.57
CA GLN A 15 14.48 -8.75 -9.41
C GLN A 15 13.02 -9.12 -9.62
N ARG A 16 12.79 -10.41 -9.92
CA ARG A 16 11.46 -11.01 -9.98
C ARG A 16 10.74 -10.78 -8.66
N ALA A 17 9.52 -10.23 -8.72
CA ALA A 17 8.73 -9.97 -7.53
C ALA A 17 8.52 -11.25 -6.70
N ARG A 18 8.72 -11.13 -5.38
CA ARG A 18 8.59 -12.25 -4.43
C ARG A 18 7.13 -12.42 -4.03
N SER A 19 6.71 -13.66 -3.78
CA SER A 19 5.41 -13.95 -3.19
C SER A 19 5.41 -13.54 -1.72
N VAL A 20 4.34 -12.92 -1.25
CA VAL A 20 4.16 -12.59 0.17
C VAL A 20 3.68 -13.84 0.92
N PRO A 21 4.33 -14.26 2.02
CA PRO A 21 3.92 -15.46 2.78
C PRO A 21 2.49 -15.36 3.34
N CYS A 22 2.11 -14.18 3.83
CA CYS A 22 0.79 -13.90 4.41
C CYS A 22 0.16 -12.68 3.72
N LYS A 23 -0.82 -12.90 2.83
CA LYS A 23 -1.44 -11.82 2.03
C LYS A 23 -2.48 -11.01 2.82
N ARG A 24 -3.21 -11.66 3.72
CA ARG A 24 -4.33 -11.08 4.50
C ARG A 24 -4.03 -9.73 5.16
N PRO A 25 -2.92 -9.54 5.93
CA PRO A 25 -2.68 -8.27 6.59
C PRO A 25 -2.47 -7.11 5.61
N PHE A 26 -1.85 -7.38 4.46
CA PHE A 26 -1.63 -6.38 3.41
C PHE A 26 -2.94 -5.97 2.75
N VAL A 27 -3.77 -6.95 2.38
CA VAL A 27 -5.07 -6.69 1.75
C VAL A 27 -5.98 -5.91 2.68
N VAL A 28 -6.10 -6.33 3.95
CA VAL A 28 -6.94 -5.63 4.94
C VAL A 28 -6.44 -4.22 5.20
N ALA A 29 -5.13 -4.01 5.30
CA ALA A 29 -4.56 -2.68 5.48
C ALA A 29 -4.86 -1.76 4.29
N VAL A 30 -4.64 -2.23 3.06
CA VAL A 30 -4.91 -1.47 1.85
C VAL A 30 -6.40 -1.14 1.72
N LEU A 31 -7.29 -2.12 1.95
CA LEU A 31 -8.74 -1.89 1.91
C LEU A 31 -9.17 -0.85 2.95
N ALA A 32 -8.71 -0.97 4.20
CA ALA A 32 -9.02 0.01 5.24
C ALA A 32 -8.55 1.42 4.86
N THR A 33 -7.37 1.56 4.27
CA THR A 33 -6.88 2.86 3.80
C THR A 33 -7.67 3.41 2.61
N VAL A 34 -8.07 2.56 1.66
CA VAL A 34 -8.91 2.98 0.53
C VAL A 34 -10.27 3.48 1.02
N VAL A 35 -10.91 2.76 1.95
CA VAL A 35 -12.17 3.20 2.58
C VAL A 35 -12.00 4.54 3.31
N PHE A 36 -10.89 4.72 4.03
CA PHE A 36 -10.57 6.01 4.65
C PHE A 36 -10.42 7.14 3.61
N TYR A 37 -9.73 6.91 2.49
CA TYR A 37 -9.59 7.93 1.43
C TYR A 37 -10.91 8.28 0.77
N LEU A 38 -11.79 7.30 0.52
CA LEU A 38 -13.13 7.58 0.04
C LEU A 38 -13.92 8.43 1.05
N GLY A 39 -13.83 8.10 2.35
CA GLY A 39 -14.43 8.92 3.42
C GLY A 39 -13.88 10.35 3.46
N LEU A 40 -12.57 10.53 3.26
CA LEU A 40 -11.93 11.83 3.19
C LEU A 40 -12.42 12.64 1.99
N VAL A 41 -12.57 12.02 0.82
CA VAL A 41 -13.17 12.66 -0.37
C VAL A 41 -14.61 13.09 -0.08
N CYS A 42 -15.44 12.22 0.52
CA CYS A 42 -16.80 12.57 0.92
C CYS A 42 -16.83 13.76 1.90
N PHE A 43 -15.93 13.77 2.90
CA PHE A 43 -15.82 14.89 3.84
C PHE A 43 -15.44 16.20 3.13
N LEU A 44 -14.47 16.16 2.22
CA LEU A 44 -14.09 17.33 1.42
C LEU A 44 -15.23 17.82 0.54
N THR A 45 -16.00 16.92 -0.08
CA THR A 45 -17.17 17.32 -0.87
C THR A 45 -18.24 17.99 -0.02
N CYS A 46 -18.50 17.49 1.20
CA CYS A 46 -19.41 18.15 2.14
C CYS A 46 -18.90 19.54 2.55
N ALA A 47 -17.59 19.69 2.77
CA ALA A 47 -16.98 20.97 3.10
C ALA A 47 -17.10 21.99 1.95
N VAL A 48 -16.90 21.56 0.70
CA VAL A 48 -17.10 22.41 -0.49
C VAL A 48 -18.56 22.82 -0.63
N VAL A 49 -19.50 21.87 -0.49
CA VAL A 49 -20.94 22.16 -0.53
C VAL A 49 -21.33 23.14 0.57
N PHE A 50 -20.81 22.97 1.78
CA PHE A 50 -21.02 23.92 2.89
C PHE A 50 -20.52 25.33 2.54
N ALA A 51 -19.34 25.44 1.93
CA ALA A 51 -18.73 26.74 1.59
C ALA A 51 -19.49 27.51 0.51
N ILE A 52 -20.17 26.83 -0.41
CA ILE A 52 -20.93 27.45 -1.50
C ILE A 52 -22.42 27.63 -1.18
N SER A 53 -22.93 27.02 -0.11
CA SER A 53 -24.36 27.02 0.22
C SER A 53 -24.81 28.37 0.80
N PRO A 54 -26.00 28.88 0.41
CA PRO A 54 -26.56 30.10 0.99
C PRO A 54 -26.93 29.89 2.47
N PRO A 55 -26.95 30.95 3.30
CA PRO A 55 -27.13 30.87 4.75
C PRO A 55 -28.43 30.21 5.20
N GLU A 56 -29.46 30.15 4.36
CA GLU A 56 -30.71 29.46 4.68
C GLU A 56 -30.61 27.92 4.63
N GLN A 57 -29.64 27.38 3.87
CA GLN A 57 -29.49 25.94 3.65
C GLN A 57 -28.25 25.32 4.33
N VAL A 58 -27.46 26.11 5.06
CA VAL A 58 -26.21 25.65 5.70
C VAL A 58 -26.40 24.59 6.79
N ARG A 59 -27.61 24.46 7.36
CA ARG A 59 -27.87 23.52 8.48
C ARG A 59 -27.60 22.07 8.09
N SER A 60 -28.09 21.64 6.93
CA SER A 60 -27.93 20.25 6.47
C SER A 60 -26.46 19.83 6.27
N PRO A 61 -25.64 20.55 5.48
CA PRO A 61 -24.23 20.20 5.32
C PRO A 61 -23.41 20.36 6.60
N ALA A 62 -23.79 21.28 7.50
CA ALA A 62 -23.13 21.42 8.81
C ALA A 62 -23.26 20.16 9.66
N TYR A 63 -24.48 19.59 9.79
CA TYR A 63 -24.69 18.35 10.53
C TYR A 63 -23.95 17.17 9.89
N ALA A 64 -23.93 17.09 8.55
CA ALA A 64 -23.18 16.06 7.84
C ALA A 64 -21.67 16.16 8.11
N MET A 65 -21.09 17.37 8.14
CA MET A 65 -19.68 17.58 8.46
C MET A 65 -19.35 17.17 9.90
N ILE A 66 -20.17 17.58 10.87
CA ILE A 66 -19.99 17.24 12.28
C ILE A 66 -20.08 15.72 12.48
N GLY A 67 -21.03 15.05 11.82
CA GLY A 67 -21.16 13.59 11.89
C GLY A 67 -20.03 12.83 11.20
N MET A 68 -19.52 13.34 10.08
CA MET A 68 -18.45 12.67 9.30
C MET A 68 -17.06 12.78 9.94
N LEU A 69 -16.81 13.81 10.73
CA LEU A 69 -15.51 14.04 11.38
C LEU A 69 -15.09 12.89 12.32
N PRO A 70 -15.91 12.44 13.30
CA PRO A 70 -15.55 11.30 14.16
C PRO A 70 -15.46 9.99 13.37
N VAL A 71 -16.28 9.80 12.33
CA VAL A 71 -16.22 8.62 11.47
C VAL A 71 -14.89 8.57 10.71
N CYS A 72 -14.45 9.70 10.14
CA CYS A 72 -13.16 9.81 9.45
C CYS A 72 -12.00 9.56 10.43
N ALA A 73 -12.05 10.10 11.64
CA ALA A 73 -11.04 9.86 12.67
C ALA A 73 -10.95 8.38 13.06
N LEU A 74 -12.10 7.71 13.23
CA LEU A 74 -12.17 6.28 13.53
C LEU A 74 -11.60 5.43 12.38
N LEU A 75 -12.00 5.72 11.14
CA LEU A 75 -11.48 5.03 9.95
C LEU A 75 -9.97 5.21 9.81
N TRP A 76 -9.46 6.43 10.05
CA TRP A 76 -8.03 6.71 10.07
C TRP A 76 -7.31 5.86 11.12
N ALA A 77 -7.82 5.81 12.34
CA ALA A 77 -7.22 5.01 13.42
C ALA A 77 -7.19 3.52 13.06
N ILE A 78 -8.31 2.97 12.56
CA ILE A 78 -8.38 1.57 12.11
C ILE A 78 -7.35 1.32 11.00
N ALA A 79 -7.30 2.17 9.97
CA ALA A 79 -6.34 2.04 8.89
C ALA A 79 -4.90 2.08 9.42
N TYR A 80 -4.58 3.01 10.31
CA TYR A 80 -3.26 3.15 10.92
C TYR A 80 -2.81 1.88 11.67
N PHE A 81 -3.68 1.30 12.50
CA PHE A 81 -3.37 0.06 13.20
C PHE A 81 -3.21 -1.13 12.25
N LYS A 82 -4.01 -1.22 11.18
CA LYS A 82 -3.86 -2.29 10.18
C LYS A 82 -2.56 -2.14 9.37
N LEU A 83 -2.19 -0.91 9.02
CA LEU A 83 -0.92 -0.60 8.34
C LEU A 83 0.30 -1.01 9.18
N ARG A 84 0.24 -0.81 10.51
CA ARG A 84 1.30 -1.28 11.43
C ARG A 84 1.44 -2.80 11.49
N LYS A 85 0.35 -3.54 11.28
CA LYS A 85 0.37 -5.02 11.24
C LYS A 85 0.91 -5.58 9.92
N ALA A 86 0.88 -4.80 8.84
CA ALA A 86 1.46 -5.19 7.57
C ALA A 86 2.98 -4.97 7.60
N THR A 87 3.75 -5.99 7.99
CA THR A 87 5.21 -5.93 8.06
C THR A 87 5.87 -6.66 6.90
N CYS A 88 6.96 -6.09 6.39
CA CYS A 88 7.74 -6.70 5.32
C CYS A 88 8.32 -8.04 5.81
N PRO A 89 8.17 -9.15 5.07
CA PRO A 89 8.66 -10.45 5.55
C PRO A 89 10.18 -10.51 5.68
N LEU A 90 10.92 -9.67 4.93
CA LEU A 90 12.39 -9.60 4.92
C LEU A 90 12.94 -8.68 6.01
N CYS A 91 12.62 -7.38 5.97
CA CYS A 91 13.20 -6.39 6.88
C CYS A 91 12.30 -6.03 8.07
N LYS A 92 11.12 -6.67 8.20
CA LYS A 92 10.15 -6.49 9.31
C LYS A 92 9.59 -5.08 9.51
N SER A 93 10.00 -4.12 8.69
CA SER A 93 9.46 -2.76 8.69
C SER A 93 8.08 -2.67 8.04
N THR A 94 7.35 -1.60 8.32
CA THR A 94 6.00 -1.32 7.82
C THR A 94 6.05 -0.63 6.45
N PRO A 95 5.86 -1.35 5.33
CA PRO A 95 6.15 -0.80 3.99
C PRO A 95 5.13 0.23 3.51
N PHE A 96 4.02 0.39 4.21
CA PHE A 96 2.98 1.38 3.91
C PHE A 96 2.97 2.55 4.89
N LEU A 97 3.79 2.50 5.94
CA LEU A 97 3.91 3.57 6.93
C LEU A 97 5.31 4.19 6.81
N ASP A 98 5.35 5.48 6.49
CA ASP A 98 6.58 6.25 6.43
C ASP A 98 7.13 6.42 7.85
N ASN A 99 8.26 5.78 8.12
CA ASN A 99 9.06 5.98 9.31
C ASN A 99 10.29 6.83 8.95
N LEU A 100 11.00 7.32 9.97
CA LEU A 100 12.22 8.12 9.81
C LEU A 100 13.45 7.31 9.35
N ALA A 101 13.31 6.01 9.11
CA ALA A 101 14.41 5.18 8.65
C ALA A 101 14.84 5.51 7.21
N CYS A 102 16.11 5.31 6.91
CA CYS A 102 16.69 5.59 5.59
C CYS A 102 15.96 4.78 4.50
N LYS A 103 15.53 5.47 3.45
CA LYS A 103 14.76 4.88 2.35
C LYS A 103 15.70 4.32 1.29
N HIS A 104 15.35 3.16 0.76
CA HIS A 104 16.12 2.50 -0.28
C HIS A 104 16.12 3.36 -1.57
N GLN A 105 17.27 3.49 -2.23
CA GLN A 105 17.39 4.26 -3.48
C GLN A 105 16.46 3.78 -4.61
N LYS A 106 16.12 2.48 -4.62
CA LYS A 106 15.16 1.86 -5.57
C LYS A 106 13.69 2.09 -5.22
N SER A 107 13.38 2.72 -4.09
CA SER A 107 12.00 3.07 -3.74
C SER A 107 11.58 4.30 -4.53
N PHE A 108 10.37 4.29 -5.08
CA PHE A 108 9.83 5.44 -5.81
C PHE A 108 8.70 6.09 -5.03
N ARG A 109 8.55 7.39 -5.22
CA ARG A 109 7.47 8.21 -4.66
C ARG A 109 6.87 9.04 -5.78
N VAL A 110 5.55 8.98 -5.92
CA VAL A 110 4.82 9.87 -6.83
C VAL A 110 4.49 11.13 -6.05
N LYS A 111 5.03 12.29 -6.44
CA LYS A 111 4.63 13.57 -5.81
C LYS A 111 3.20 13.92 -6.26
N PRO A 112 2.32 14.45 -5.39
CA PRO A 112 2.57 14.96 -4.04
C PRO A 112 2.51 13.91 -2.92
N PHE A 113 2.24 12.64 -3.25
CA PHE A 113 2.08 11.57 -2.28
C PHE A 113 3.40 11.17 -1.59
N ASN A 114 3.30 10.52 -0.43
CA ASN A 114 4.44 9.97 0.29
C ASN A 114 4.79 8.55 -0.21
N TYR A 115 5.82 7.90 0.36
CA TYR A 115 6.25 6.58 -0.16
C TYR A 115 5.23 5.50 0.21
N GLY A 116 4.66 5.57 1.41
CA GLY A 116 3.65 4.62 1.87
C GLY A 116 2.38 4.64 1.02
N THR A 117 1.82 5.83 0.80
CA THR A 117 0.65 6.08 -0.06
C THR A 117 0.91 5.69 -1.51
N THR A 118 2.09 6.01 -2.06
CA THR A 118 2.49 5.55 -3.40
C THR A 118 2.48 4.02 -3.49
N ALA A 119 2.98 3.33 -2.46
CA ALA A 119 2.96 1.87 -2.41
C ALA A 119 1.54 1.31 -2.32
N ILE A 120 0.65 1.93 -1.53
CA ILE A 120 -0.77 1.56 -1.45
C ILE A 120 -1.45 1.70 -2.81
N LEU A 121 -1.27 2.84 -3.49
CA LEU A 121 -1.81 3.07 -4.84
C LEU A 121 -1.31 2.02 -5.82
N ASN A 122 -0.02 1.66 -5.75
CA ASN A 122 0.53 0.62 -6.61
C ASN A 122 -0.05 -0.77 -6.30
N VAL A 123 -0.38 -1.07 -5.02
CA VAL A 123 -1.12 -2.29 -4.70
C VAL A 123 -2.52 -2.27 -5.30
N VAL A 124 -3.24 -1.16 -5.16
CA VAL A 124 -4.61 -1.04 -5.70
C VAL A 124 -4.62 -1.20 -7.23
N CYS A 125 -3.71 -0.52 -7.93
CA CYS A 125 -3.68 -0.53 -9.40
C CYS A 125 -3.02 -1.78 -9.98
N CYS A 126 -1.91 -2.25 -9.41
CA CYS A 126 -1.06 -3.27 -10.01
C CYS A 126 -0.96 -4.56 -9.18
N GLN A 127 -1.57 -4.62 -7.99
CA GLN A 127 -1.44 -5.73 -7.02
C GLN A 127 0.03 -6.05 -6.66
N ARG A 128 0.90 -5.05 -6.78
CA ARG A 128 2.34 -5.14 -6.56
C ARG A 128 2.78 -3.96 -5.71
N TRP A 129 3.79 -4.19 -4.89
CA TRP A 129 4.43 -3.12 -4.12
C TRP A 129 5.91 -3.38 -3.98
N ARG A 130 6.66 -2.34 -3.66
CA ARG A 130 8.08 -2.42 -3.35
C ARG A 130 8.30 -1.89 -1.95
N CYS A 131 8.99 -2.66 -1.11
CA CYS A 131 9.30 -2.18 0.23
C CYS A 131 10.17 -0.92 0.16
N MET A 132 9.77 0.15 0.85
CA MET A 132 10.53 1.40 0.86
C MET A 132 11.90 1.28 1.55
N TYR A 133 12.07 0.30 2.44
CA TYR A 133 13.31 0.14 3.24
C TYR A 133 14.29 -0.87 2.64
N CYS A 134 13.85 -2.09 2.29
CA CYS A 134 14.74 -3.08 1.67
C CYS A 134 14.72 -3.06 0.13
N GLY A 135 13.88 -2.23 -0.48
CA GLY A 135 13.79 -2.10 -1.95
C GLY A 135 13.28 -3.34 -2.68
N THR A 136 12.90 -4.42 -1.98
CA THR A 136 12.47 -5.68 -2.62
C THR A 136 11.04 -5.55 -3.16
N PRO A 137 10.78 -5.95 -4.42
CA PRO A 137 9.43 -5.99 -4.99
C PRO A 137 8.67 -7.25 -4.54
N PHE A 138 7.40 -7.06 -4.21
CA PHE A 138 6.46 -8.09 -3.82
C PHE A 138 5.22 -8.07 -4.73
N ASP A 139 4.69 -9.25 -5.00
CA ASP A 139 3.49 -9.45 -5.81
C ASP A 139 2.46 -10.22 -4.98
N LEU A 140 1.27 -9.62 -4.82
CA LEU A 140 0.16 -10.19 -4.04
C LEU A 140 -0.59 -11.27 -4.83
N LEU A 141 -0.57 -11.23 -6.16
CA LEU A 141 -1.21 -12.24 -7.00
C LEU A 141 -0.36 -13.50 -7.09
N LYS A 142 0.96 -13.36 -6.97
CA LYS A 142 1.87 -14.52 -7.04
C LYS A 142 1.45 -15.58 -6.01
N PRO A 143 1.16 -16.82 -6.42
CA PRO A 143 0.81 -17.88 -5.49
C PRO A 143 2.00 -18.13 -4.57
N LYS A 144 1.71 -18.53 -3.32
CA LYS A 144 2.75 -19.09 -2.46
C LYS A 144 3.23 -20.32 -3.23
N LYS A 145 4.52 -20.38 -3.57
CA LYS A 145 5.10 -21.66 -3.93
C LYS A 145 4.96 -22.48 -2.66
N GLU A 146 3.97 -23.38 -2.62
CA GLU A 146 4.06 -24.49 -1.70
C GLU A 146 5.44 -25.06 -1.93
N SER A 147 6.21 -25.18 -0.86
CA SER A 147 7.40 -26.00 -0.84
C SER A 147 6.95 -27.46 -0.98
N GLY A 148 6.20 -27.79 -2.04
CA GLY A 148 6.26 -29.12 -2.61
C GLY A 148 7.73 -29.31 -2.92
N TYR A 149 8.31 -30.37 -2.36
CA TYR A 149 9.61 -30.88 -2.72
C TYR A 149 9.88 -30.54 -4.18
N VAL A 150 10.80 -29.61 -4.44
CA VAL A 150 11.35 -29.50 -5.77
C VAL A 150 12.15 -30.78 -5.89
N ALA A 151 11.56 -31.81 -6.48
CA ALA A 151 12.28 -32.96 -6.98
C ALA A 151 13.36 -32.38 -7.89
N TYR A 152 14.58 -32.26 -7.35
CA TYR A 152 15.72 -31.83 -8.11
C TYR A 152 15.99 -32.98 -9.06
N ARG A 153 15.54 -32.84 -10.32
CA ARG A 153 15.90 -33.78 -11.38
C ARG A 153 17.35 -33.48 -11.74
N ASP A 154 18.28 -33.98 -10.92
CA ASP A 154 19.65 -34.16 -11.36
C ASP A 154 19.61 -35.13 -12.56
N HIS A 155 20.46 -34.90 -13.56
CA HIS A 155 20.62 -35.82 -14.69
C HIS A 155 21.11 -37.22 -14.25
N ARG A 156 21.40 -37.42 -12.96
CA ARG A 156 21.83 -38.67 -12.33
C ARG A 156 20.75 -39.45 -11.57
N GLY A 157 19.47 -39.07 -11.69
CA GLY A 157 18.35 -39.87 -11.14
C GLY A 157 17.83 -39.38 -9.78
N LEU A 158 16.61 -39.82 -9.45
CA LEU A 158 15.84 -39.43 -8.27
C LEU A 158 16.48 -40.00 -6.99
N VAL A 159 16.99 -39.13 -6.12
CA VAL A 159 17.36 -39.50 -4.75
C VAL A 159 16.28 -38.95 -3.81
N GLU A 160 15.45 -39.84 -3.28
CA GLU A 160 14.51 -39.51 -2.22
C GLU A 160 15.27 -39.38 -0.90
N ALA A 161 15.45 -38.15 -0.42
CA ALA A 161 15.95 -37.91 0.93
C ALA A 161 14.80 -38.03 1.94
N LYS A 162 14.69 -39.20 2.57
CA LYS A 162 13.88 -39.38 3.79
C LYS A 162 14.59 -38.73 4.98
N LYS A 163 13.84 -37.97 5.78
CA LYS A 163 14.22 -37.60 7.14
C LYS A 163 13.14 -38.08 8.09
#